data_AF-A0A0R3TB89-F1
#
_entry.id   AF-A0A0R3TB89-F1
#
_cell.length_a   1.000
_cell.length_b   1.000
_cell.length_c   1.000
_cell.angle_alpha   90.00
_cell.angle_beta   90.00
_cell.angle_gamma   90.00
#
_symmetry.space_group_name_H-M   'P 1'
#
loop_
_entity.id
_entity.type
_entity.pdbx_description
1 polymer ?
#
loop_
_entity_poly.entity_id
_entity_poly.type
_entity_poly.pdbx_seq_one_letter_code
_entity_poly.pdbx_strand_id
1 'polypeptide(L)'
;MKLTSFLCAHFIPYKRIPGSLWAGKQRKIPRLTASRKMAFMNEMLVTQQNERYLSKPYITPEAEAMTLPEDQAKALAIENEVFYKIYEEKFRKRFPDRKLDDFFLALNRNKKFSV
;
A
#
# COMPACT_ATOMS: atom_id res chain seq x y z
N MET A 1 37.27 48.44 27.60
CA MET A 1 36.67 47.15 27.19
C MET A 1 35.18 47.29 26.88
N LYS A 2 34.80 47.98 25.79
CA LYS A 2 33.38 48.16 25.39
C LYS A 2 33.05 47.62 23.99
N LEU A 3 34.06 47.14 23.26
CA LEU A 3 33.91 46.64 21.88
C LEU A 3 33.54 45.14 21.83
N THR A 4 33.90 44.36 22.86
CA THR A 4 33.60 42.93 22.94
C THR A 4 32.12 42.65 23.22
N SER A 5 31.42 43.53 23.95
CA SER A 5 29.99 43.35 24.26
C SER A 5 29.08 43.61 23.05
N PHE A 6 29.45 44.52 22.14
CA PHE A 6 28.63 44.85 20.97
C PHE A 6 28.66 43.76 19.89
N LEU A 7 29.83 43.12 19.70
CA LEU A 7 30.01 42.03 18.73
C LEU A 7 29.43 40.70 19.23
N CYS A 8 29.42 40.47 20.54
CA CYS A 8 28.88 39.22 21.13
C CYS A 8 27.38 39.29 21.47
N ALA A 9 26.75 40.47 21.49
CA ALA A 9 25.31 40.61 21.77
C ALA A 9 24.41 39.97 20.69
N HIS A 10 24.94 39.75 19.48
CA HIS A 10 24.24 39.09 18.37
C HIS A 10 24.69 37.63 18.17
N PHE A 11 25.51 37.08 19.08
CA PHE A 11 25.85 35.67 19.05
C PHE A 11 24.64 34.87 19.55
N ILE A 12 23.73 34.53 18.64
CA ILE A 12 22.72 33.50 18.87
C ILE A 12 23.50 32.18 18.80
N PRO A 13 23.71 31.44 19.91
CA PRO A 13 24.33 30.13 19.84
C PRO A 13 23.34 29.20 19.14
N TYR A 14 23.44 29.11 17.80
CA TYR A 14 22.86 28.00 17.07
C TYR A 14 23.51 26.75 17.63
N LYS A 15 22.78 25.99 18.47
CA LYS A 15 23.19 24.66 18.91
C LYS A 15 23.17 23.74 17.69
N ARG A 16 24.19 23.86 16.84
CA ARG A 16 24.36 23.07 15.63
C ARG A 16 24.92 21.71 16.07
N ILE A 17 24.15 20.67 15.83
CA ILE A 17 24.64 19.30 15.98
C ILE A 17 25.50 19.02 14.74
N PRO A 18 26.77 18.61 14.89
CA PRO A 18 27.63 18.34 13.76
C PRO A 18 27.15 17.09 13.02
N GLY A 19 27.11 17.15 11.68
CA GLY A 19 26.69 16.03 10.84
C GLY A 19 25.17 15.82 10.81
N SER A 20 24.75 14.55 10.69
CA SER A 20 23.33 14.18 10.59
C SER A 20 22.63 14.28 11.94
N LEU A 21 21.41 14.83 11.96
CA LEU A 21 20.62 14.96 13.20
C LEU A 21 20.17 13.61 13.77
N TRP A 22 20.00 12.60 12.92
CA TRP A 22 19.39 11.31 13.27
C TRP A 22 20.41 10.16 13.33
N ALA A 23 21.68 10.43 13.01
CA ALA A 23 22.72 9.41 12.90
C ALA A 23 24.07 9.92 13.47
N GLY A 24 24.97 9.00 13.76
CA GLY A 24 26.30 9.32 14.31
C GLY A 24 26.33 9.49 15.84
N LYS A 25 27.51 9.90 16.34
CA LYS A 25 27.82 9.96 17.79
C LYS A 25 27.04 11.07 18.51
N GLN A 26 26.93 12.24 17.89
CA GLN A 26 26.15 13.36 18.42
C GLN A 26 24.88 13.50 17.60
N ARG A 27 23.75 13.01 18.14
CA ARG A 27 22.45 12.99 17.46
C ARG A 27 21.36 13.57 18.37
N LYS A 28 20.26 14.03 17.77
CA LYS A 28 19.07 14.47 18.50
C LYS A 28 18.28 13.24 18.96
N ILE A 29 18.22 13.00 20.27
CA ILE A 29 17.36 11.96 20.83
C ILE A 29 15.96 12.56 21.02
N PRO A 30 14.93 12.09 20.31
CA PRO A 30 13.57 12.57 20.51
C PRO A 30 13.09 12.18 21.90
N ARG A 31 12.39 13.11 22.58
CA ARG A 31 11.81 12.82 23.89
C ARG A 31 10.62 11.88 23.74
N LEU A 32 10.50 10.96 24.69
CA LEU A 32 9.39 10.01 24.72
C LEU A 32 8.19 10.65 25.42
N THR A 33 7.24 11.15 24.62
CA THR A 33 6.03 11.84 25.10
C THR A 33 5.03 10.86 25.71
N ALA A 34 4.14 11.35 26.58
CA ALA A 34 3.07 10.54 27.15
C ALA A 34 2.17 9.91 26.07
N SER A 35 1.86 10.65 25.00
CA SER A 35 1.08 10.14 23.86
C SER A 35 1.74 8.95 23.18
N ARG A 36 3.08 8.96 23.02
CA ARG A 36 3.82 7.84 22.43
C ARG A 36 3.83 6.62 23.36
N LYS A 37 3.90 6.83 24.68
CA LYS A 37 3.74 5.75 25.67
C LYS A 37 2.36 5.10 25.55
N MET A 38 1.31 5.91 25.48
CA MET A 38 -0.07 5.42 25.37
C MET A 38 -0.30 4.65 24.07
N ALA A 39 0.17 5.16 22.93
CA ALA A 39 0.07 4.45 21.65
C ALA A 39 0.75 3.08 21.71
N PHE A 40 1.96 3.03 22.26
CA PHE A 40 2.68 1.78 22.46
C PHE A 40 1.94 0.80 23.38
N MET A 41 1.38 1.28 24.50
CA MET A 41 0.56 0.45 25.39
C MET A 41 -0.67 -0.12 24.66
N ASN A 42 -1.34 0.70 23.84
CA ASN A 42 -2.51 0.24 23.08
C ASN A 42 -2.14 -0.86 22.09
N GLU A 43 -1.03 -0.71 21.36
CA GLU A 43 -0.52 -1.75 20.47
C GLU A 43 -0.20 -3.03 21.23
N MET A 44 0.47 -2.94 22.40
CA MET A 44 0.75 -4.11 23.23
C MET A 44 -0.51 -4.83 23.71
N LEU A 45 -1.55 -4.09 24.10
CA LEU A 45 -2.82 -4.68 24.52
C LEU A 45 -3.51 -5.42 23.37
N VAL A 46 -3.49 -4.85 22.16
CA VAL A 46 -4.02 -5.51 20.96
C VAL A 46 -3.22 -6.78 20.65
N THR A 47 -1.89 -6.73 20.72
CA THR A 47 -1.03 -7.90 20.50
C THR A 47 -1.33 -9.01 21.52
N GLN A 48 -1.44 -8.67 22.80
CA GLN A 48 -1.80 -9.62 23.85
C GLN A 48 -3.18 -10.25 23.60
N GLN A 49 -4.15 -9.45 23.17
CA GLN A 49 -5.46 -9.95 22.79
C GLN A 49 -5.38 -10.92 21.61
N ASN A 50 -4.61 -10.58 20.57
CA ASN A 50 -4.43 -11.44 19.41
C ASN A 50 -3.74 -12.76 19.79
N GLU A 51 -2.67 -12.72 20.59
CA GLU A 51 -1.99 -13.91 21.10
C GLU A 51 -2.96 -14.84 21.84
N ARG A 52 -3.83 -14.28 22.69
CA ARG A 52 -4.83 -15.06 23.40
C ARG A 52 -5.76 -15.81 22.44
N TYR A 53 -6.25 -15.15 21.38
CA TYR A 53 -7.14 -15.80 20.41
C TYR A 53 -6.40 -16.81 19.53
N LEU A 54 -5.18 -16.50 19.10
CA LEU A 54 -4.38 -17.37 18.23
C LEU A 54 -3.80 -18.59 18.96
N SER A 55 -3.64 -18.51 20.29
CA SER A 55 -3.07 -19.61 21.09
C SER A 55 -3.92 -20.88 21.17
N LYS A 56 -5.22 -20.80 20.85
CA LYS A 56 -6.16 -21.92 20.98
C LYS A 56 -6.86 -22.20 19.65
N PRO A 57 -6.16 -22.83 18.70
CA PRO A 57 -6.79 -23.23 17.44
C PRO A 57 -7.89 -24.26 17.69
N TYR A 58 -8.96 -24.19 16.89
CA TYR A 58 -10.07 -25.14 16.96
C TYR A 58 -9.71 -26.49 16.32
N ILE A 59 -8.89 -26.46 15.27
CA ILE A 59 -8.48 -27.63 14.49
C ILE A 59 -7.03 -27.95 14.85
N THR A 60 -6.71 -29.22 15.03
CA THR A 60 -5.33 -29.67 15.23
C THR A 60 -4.55 -29.57 13.91
N PRO A 61 -3.24 -29.30 13.96
CA PRO A 61 -2.43 -29.17 12.75
C PRO A 61 -2.47 -30.44 11.87
N GLU A 62 -2.61 -31.61 12.48
CA GLU A 62 -2.76 -32.89 11.76
C GLU A 62 -4.08 -32.97 10.99
N ALA A 63 -5.19 -32.54 11.60
CA ALA A 63 -6.48 -32.52 10.94
C ALA A 63 -6.52 -31.48 9.81
N GLU A 64 -5.88 -30.33 10.00
CA GLU A 64 -5.74 -29.30 8.97
C GLU A 64 -4.90 -29.81 7.78
N ALA A 65 -3.79 -30.50 8.03
CA ALA A 65 -2.92 -31.03 6.98
C ALA A 65 -3.61 -32.04 6.05
N MET A 66 -4.62 -32.75 6.55
CA MET A 66 -5.38 -33.72 5.74
C MET A 66 -6.31 -33.03 4.72
N THR A 67 -6.89 -31.87 5.07
CA THR A 67 -7.82 -31.13 4.18
C THR A 67 -7.13 -30.06 3.34
N LEU A 68 -5.99 -29.53 3.83
CA LEU A 68 -5.20 -28.47 3.20
C LEU A 68 -4.95 -28.67 1.69
N PRO A 69 -4.50 -29.84 1.18
CA PRO A 69 -4.16 -29.96 -0.23
C PRO A 69 -5.39 -29.84 -1.14
N GLU A 70 -6.54 -30.36 -0.71
CA GLU A 70 -7.79 -30.24 -1.47
C GLU A 70 -8.30 -28.81 -1.49
N ASP A 71 -8.26 -28.13 -0.34
CA ASP A 71 -8.73 -26.75 -0.22
C ASP A 71 -7.82 -25.78 -0.98
N GLN A 72 -6.51 -26.01 -0.98
CA GLN A 72 -5.55 -25.27 -1.80
C GLN A 72 -5.81 -25.49 -3.30
N ALA A 73 -6.06 -26.73 -3.73
CA ALA A 73 -6.38 -27.01 -5.13
C ALA A 73 -7.67 -26.29 -5.58
N LYS A 74 -8.69 -26.26 -4.73
CA LYS A 74 -9.94 -25.53 -4.99
C LYS A 74 -9.70 -24.01 -5.05
N ALA A 75 -8.94 -23.46 -4.10
CA ALA A 75 -8.60 -22.03 -4.09
C ALA A 75 -7.83 -21.64 -5.35
N LEU A 76 -6.82 -22.42 -5.74
CA LEU A 76 -6.05 -22.19 -6.97
C LEU A 76 -6.91 -22.29 -8.22
N ALA A 77 -7.87 -23.23 -8.28
CA ALA A 77 -8.81 -23.31 -9.39
C ALA A 77 -9.65 -22.04 -9.51
N ILE A 78 -10.18 -21.52 -8.40
CA ILE A 78 -10.96 -20.28 -8.35
C ILE A 78 -10.10 -19.08 -8.77
N GLU A 79 -8.87 -18.97 -8.27
CA GLU A 79 -7.93 -17.91 -8.63
C GLU A 79 -7.61 -17.93 -10.13
N ASN A 80 -7.36 -19.11 -10.69
CA ASN A 80 -7.13 -19.29 -12.12
C ASN A 80 -8.35 -18.87 -12.94
N GLU A 81 -9.56 -19.26 -12.55
CA GLU A 81 -10.77 -18.82 -13.25
C GLU A 81 -10.92 -17.30 -13.24
N VAL A 82 -10.71 -16.65 -12.09
CA VAL A 82 -10.77 -15.18 -11.98
C VAL A 82 -9.69 -14.54 -12.85
N PHE A 83 -8.48 -15.07 -12.81
CA PHE A 83 -7.37 -14.59 -13.61
C PHE A 83 -7.67 -14.69 -15.11
N TYR A 84 -8.12 -15.85 -15.59
CA TYR A 84 -8.42 -16.05 -17.00
C TYR A 84 -9.63 -15.22 -17.46
N LYS A 85 -10.65 -15.02 -16.62
CA LYS A 85 -11.75 -14.08 -16.91
C LYS A 85 -11.23 -12.65 -17.13
N ILE A 86 -10.33 -12.17 -16.27
CA ILE A 86 -9.72 -10.84 -16.43
C ILE A 86 -8.93 -10.76 -17.75
N TYR A 87 -8.19 -11.82 -18.11
CA TYR A 87 -7.46 -11.86 -19.38
C TYR A 87 -8.37 -11.90 -20.59
N GLU A 88 -9.46 -12.67 -20.54
CA GLU A 88 -10.46 -12.74 -21.59
C GLU A 88 -11.12 -11.37 -21.82
N GLU A 89 -11.51 -10.68 -20.75
CA GLU A 89 -12.06 -9.32 -20.85
C GLU A 89 -11.07 -8.35 -21.50
N LYS A 90 -9.79 -8.43 -21.12
CA LYS A 90 -8.73 -7.61 -21.74
C LYS A 90 -8.57 -7.93 -23.22
N PHE A 91 -8.64 -9.22 -23.59
CA PHE A 91 -8.53 -9.65 -24.98
C PHE A 91 -9.70 -9.11 -25.82
N ARG A 92 -10.94 -9.26 -25.33
CA ARG A 92 -12.15 -8.74 -25.99
C ARG A 92 -12.11 -7.23 -26.18
N LYS A 93 -11.59 -6.47 -25.21
CA LYS A 93 -11.42 -5.00 -25.32
C LYS A 93 -10.34 -4.59 -26.32
N ARG A 94 -9.28 -5.40 -26.48
CA ARG A 94 -8.12 -5.06 -27.31
C ARG A 94 -8.41 -5.11 -28.80
N PHE A 95 -9.25 -6.04 -29.24
CA PHE A 95 -9.59 -6.24 -30.65
C PHE A 95 -11.02 -5.77 -30.90
N PRO A 96 -11.23 -4.52 -31.34
CA PRO A 96 -12.55 -4.07 -31.74
C PRO A 96 -12.96 -4.76 -33.05
N ASP A 97 -14.20 -5.27 -33.11
CA ASP A 97 -14.78 -5.78 -34.34
C ASP A 97 -15.04 -4.59 -35.29
N ARG A 98 -14.21 -4.46 -36.33
CA ARG A 98 -14.41 -3.46 -37.39
C ARG A 98 -15.14 -4.14 -38.54
N LYS A 99 -16.45 -3.91 -38.68
CA LYS A 99 -17.23 -4.43 -39.80
C LYS A 99 -17.14 -3.50 -41.01
N LEU A 100 -17.01 -4.06 -42.21
CA LEU A 100 -17.02 -3.29 -43.46
C LEU A 100 -18.37 -2.61 -43.69
N ASP A 101 -19.47 -3.22 -43.23
CA ASP A 101 -20.81 -2.65 -43.36
C ASP A 101 -20.93 -1.29 -42.66
N ASP A 102 -20.31 -1.13 -41.48
CA ASP A 102 -20.30 0.14 -40.75
C ASP A 102 -19.58 1.25 -41.55
N PHE A 103 -18.54 0.89 -42.28
CA PHE A 103 -17.83 1.80 -43.18
C PHE A 103 -18.72 2.24 -44.35
N PHE A 104 -19.41 1.31 -45.01
CA PHE A 104 -20.30 1.63 -46.12
C PHE A 104 -21.56 2.41 -45.67
N LEU A 105 -22.09 2.12 -44.49
CA LEU A 105 -23.16 2.90 -43.87
C LEU A 105 -22.74 4.36 -43.63
N ALA A 106 -21.49 4.59 -43.23
CA ALA A 106 -20.96 5.95 -43.06
C ALA A 106 -20.93 6.74 -44.37
N LEU A 107 -20.59 6.10 -45.51
CA LEU A 107 -20.60 6.72 -46.83
C LEU A 107 -22.01 7.15 -47.28
N ASN A 108 -23.03 6.39 -46.87
CA ASN A 108 -24.43 6.70 -47.21
C ASN A 108 -25.02 7.88 -46.41
N ARG A 109 -24.34 8.39 -45.37
CA ARG A 109 -24.86 9.50 -44.54
C ARG A 109 -25.11 10.79 -45.33
N ASN A 110 -24.36 11.02 -46.40
CA ASN A 110 -24.49 12.21 -47.26
C ASN A 110 -25.23 11.93 -48.57
N LYS A 111 -25.95 10.81 -48.64
CA LYS A 111 -26.71 10.44 -49.84
C LYS A 111 -27.83 11.44 -50.06
N LYS A 112 -27.70 12.27 -51.09
CA LYS A 112 -28.76 13.19 -51.53
C LYS A 112 -29.72 12.45 -52.45
N PHE A 113 -31.01 12.61 -52.23
CA PHE A 113 -32.03 12.16 -53.16
C PHE A 113 -32.23 13.26 -54.21
N SER A 114 -32.33 12.87 -55.49
CA SER A 114 -32.73 13.80 -56.55
C SER A 114 -34.17 14.21 -56.32
N VAL A 115 -34.42 15.52 -56.26
CA VAL A 115 -35.76 16.12 -56.30
C VAL A 115 -36.31 16.02 -57.71
#